data_AF-A0ABD0WWI4-F1
#
_entry.id   AF-A0ABD0WWI4-F1
#
_cell.length_a   1.000
_cell.length_b   1.000
_cell.length_c   1.000
_cell.angle_alpha   90.00
_cell.angle_beta   90.00
_cell.angle_gamma   90.00
#
_symmetry.space_group_name_H-M   'P 1'
#
loop_
_entity.id
_entity.type
_entity.pdbx_description
1 polymer ?
#
loop_
_entity_poly.entity_id
_entity_poly.type
_entity_poly.pdbx_seq_one_letter_code
_entity_poly.pdbx_strand_id
1 'polypeptide(L)'
;MRFILFVLVLGHLSLPLNGINCGLGYLNIGGTCSDIDECKRLNICGERGTCSNLDGSYSCSCDPGFTNFGFSQTKCQELNCDPFQQSSSAQTLKGFNSFLSQMRTNCLKFDGSRGPQGCAGPQGCAGPQGPQGSKGPNAKMLLTNLVGATDDHLMNCDSACGNSSEITVLLKTVEYSVTEIARQLKENVNREEKNHSEVEVVVRRERTPPQGALRVTNENSQLDTTWETVIGEDYPGYGFASLFSYKRLENLINSSEQPLQSKVVTVSISNPNSTNLPKPVNITFTHLESSDVKTTCVYWSEGGEGAWSSQGCTSVMSNSTHTVCSCTHLSTFALIRGMEEKKEGNQLSFFMTVGISVALAFVILSLVMAQLCRFISKMRHKGHN
;
A
#
# COMPACT_ATOMS: atom_id res chain seq x y z
N MET A 1 19.31 -81.59 5.43
CA MET A 1 17.83 -81.59 5.31
C MET A 1 17.32 -80.19 5.61
N ARG A 2 16.66 -79.55 4.64
CA ARG A 2 16.04 -78.22 4.77
C ARG A 2 14.79 -78.32 5.65
N PHE A 3 14.71 -77.56 6.74
CA PHE A 3 13.45 -77.32 7.45
C PHE A 3 13.02 -75.89 7.17
N ILE A 4 11.87 -75.77 6.50
CA ILE A 4 11.18 -74.52 6.18
C ILE A 4 10.47 -74.08 7.46
N LEU A 5 10.89 -72.96 8.05
CA LEU A 5 10.20 -72.34 9.19
C LEU A 5 9.20 -71.30 8.64
N PHE A 6 7.92 -71.61 8.75
CA PHE A 6 6.82 -70.67 8.53
C PHE A 6 6.88 -69.58 9.61
N VAL A 7 7.25 -68.35 9.23
CA VAL A 7 7.01 -67.17 10.08
C VAL A 7 5.62 -66.64 9.72
N LEU A 8 4.67 -66.85 10.62
CA LEU A 8 3.36 -66.21 10.63
C LEU A 8 3.56 -64.68 10.64
N VAL A 9 3.17 -64.04 9.55
CA VAL A 9 3.01 -62.59 9.49
C VAL A 9 1.88 -62.23 10.46
N LEU A 10 2.24 -61.74 11.64
CA LEU A 10 1.34 -60.96 12.48
C LEU A 10 1.00 -59.71 11.67
N GLY A 11 -0.11 -59.78 10.92
CA GLY A 11 -0.74 -58.61 10.36
C GLY A 11 -1.04 -57.66 11.50
N HIS A 12 -0.28 -56.57 11.57
CA HIS A 12 -0.76 -55.37 12.24
C HIS A 12 -2.08 -55.02 11.57
N LEU A 13 -3.18 -55.38 12.24
CA LEU A 13 -4.50 -54.87 11.96
C LEU A 13 -4.43 -53.37 12.31
N SER A 14 -3.89 -52.56 11.40
CA SER A 14 -4.14 -51.14 11.39
C SER A 14 -5.63 -50.98 11.09
N LEU A 15 -6.44 -50.99 12.15
CA LEU A 15 -7.79 -50.46 12.12
C LEU A 15 -7.69 -49.10 11.42
N PRO A 16 -8.39 -48.87 10.30
CA PRO A 16 -8.52 -47.51 9.82
C PRO A 16 -9.27 -46.77 10.92
N LEU A 17 -8.59 -45.85 11.61
CA LEU A 17 -9.29 -44.76 12.27
C LEU A 17 -9.98 -44.01 11.12
N ASN A 18 -11.19 -44.44 10.78
CA ASN A 18 -12.17 -43.61 10.09
C ASN A 18 -12.50 -42.48 11.07
N GLY A 19 -11.56 -41.55 11.21
CA GLY A 19 -11.77 -40.31 11.94
C GLY A 19 -12.87 -39.58 11.20
N ILE A 20 -14.04 -39.49 11.82
CA ILE A 20 -15.13 -38.65 11.33
C ILE A 20 -14.58 -37.24 11.17
N ASN A 21 -14.65 -36.70 9.96
CA ASN A 21 -14.36 -35.31 9.68
C ASN A 21 -15.58 -34.48 10.10
N CYS A 22 -15.47 -33.79 11.22
CA CYS A 22 -16.56 -33.00 11.82
C CYS A 22 -16.76 -31.62 11.18
N GLY A 23 -15.90 -31.22 10.23
CA GLY A 23 -15.94 -29.87 9.66
C GLY A 23 -15.43 -28.80 10.62
N LEU A 24 -15.52 -27.54 10.19
CA LEU A 24 -15.08 -26.37 10.97
C LEU A 24 -16.08 -26.07 12.10
N GLY A 25 -15.57 -25.69 13.27
CA GLY A 25 -16.40 -25.37 14.43
C GLY A 25 -16.81 -26.57 15.29
N TYR A 26 -16.29 -27.77 15.00
CA TYR A 26 -16.59 -28.99 15.76
C TYR A 26 -15.31 -29.79 16.09
N LEU A 27 -15.27 -30.38 17.30
CA LEU A 27 -14.27 -31.37 17.70
C LEU A 27 -14.84 -32.80 17.59
N ASN A 28 -14.04 -33.73 17.05
CA ASN A 28 -14.37 -35.15 17.11
C ASN A 28 -13.99 -35.71 18.50
N ILE A 29 -15.01 -36.00 19.31
CA ILE A 29 -14.86 -36.63 20.62
C ILE A 29 -15.46 -38.03 20.53
N GLY A 30 -14.59 -39.04 20.43
CA GLY A 30 -15.01 -40.46 20.45
C GLY A 30 -15.93 -40.88 19.30
N GLY A 31 -15.81 -40.26 18.12
CA GLY A 31 -16.70 -40.54 16.98
C GLY A 31 -18.00 -39.73 17.00
N THR A 32 -18.09 -38.69 17.83
CA THR A 32 -19.20 -37.72 17.80
C THR A 32 -18.64 -36.31 17.58
N CYS A 33 -19.29 -35.52 16.75
CA CYS A 33 -18.93 -34.12 16.54
C CYS A 33 -19.58 -33.25 17.61
N SER A 34 -18.76 -32.67 18.47
CA SER A 34 -19.19 -31.73 19.51
C SER A 34 -18.82 -30.32 19.11
N ASP A 35 -19.73 -29.38 19.34
CA ASP A 35 -19.52 -27.96 19.11
C ASP A 35 -18.29 -27.43 19.87
N ILE A 36 -17.56 -26.52 19.23
CA ILE A 36 -16.45 -25.78 19.85
C ILE A 36 -17.00 -24.48 20.40
N ASP A 37 -16.98 -24.33 21.71
CA ASP A 37 -17.27 -23.04 22.34
C ASP A 37 -16.10 -22.08 22.14
N GLU A 38 -16.10 -21.37 20.99
CA GLU A 38 -15.01 -20.46 20.63
C GLU A 38 -14.96 -19.22 21.52
N CYS A 39 -16.04 -18.91 22.25
CA CYS A 39 -16.08 -17.83 23.24
C CYS A 39 -15.22 -18.10 24.48
N LYS A 40 -14.79 -19.35 24.70
CA LYS A 40 -13.77 -19.66 25.71
C LYS A 40 -12.37 -19.19 25.31
N ARG A 41 -12.15 -18.81 24.04
CA ARG A 41 -10.89 -18.23 23.59
C ARG A 41 -10.84 -16.75 23.97
N LEU A 42 -9.78 -16.37 24.69
CA LEU A 42 -9.55 -14.98 25.06
C LEU A 42 -9.45 -14.07 23.83
N ASN A 43 -10.04 -12.88 23.93
CA ASN A 43 -9.98 -11.82 22.94
C ASN A 43 -10.46 -12.22 21.52
N ILE A 44 -11.37 -13.18 21.40
CA ILE A 44 -11.89 -13.62 20.09
C ILE A 44 -12.67 -12.53 19.36
N CYS A 45 -13.35 -11.64 20.09
CA CYS A 45 -14.11 -10.52 19.54
C CYS A 45 -13.36 -9.19 19.57
N GLY A 46 -12.07 -9.16 19.96
CA GLY A 46 -11.33 -7.91 20.14
C GLY A 46 -11.77 -7.13 21.39
N GLU A 47 -11.20 -5.94 21.54
CA GLU A 47 -11.59 -5.02 22.60
C GLU A 47 -13.03 -4.56 22.41
N ARG A 48 -13.77 -4.38 23.51
CA ARG A 48 -15.15 -3.85 23.50
C ARG A 48 -16.12 -4.68 22.65
N GLY A 49 -15.83 -5.97 22.52
CA GLY A 49 -16.67 -6.98 21.88
C GLY A 49 -17.16 -8.04 22.86
N THR A 50 -18.44 -8.41 22.76
CA THR A 50 -19.06 -9.50 23.53
C THR A 50 -19.29 -10.71 22.63
N CYS A 51 -18.84 -11.89 23.07
CA CYS A 51 -18.96 -13.15 22.33
C CYS A 51 -20.23 -13.91 22.71
N SER A 52 -20.92 -14.47 21.72
CA SER A 52 -22.02 -15.43 21.87
C SER A 52 -21.70 -16.70 21.09
N ASN A 53 -21.69 -17.85 21.77
CA ASN A 53 -21.46 -19.14 21.14
C ASN A 53 -22.71 -19.58 20.36
N LEU A 54 -22.50 -20.18 19.19
CA LEU A 54 -23.53 -20.73 18.32
C LEU A 54 -23.12 -22.16 17.94
N ASP A 55 -24.07 -23.00 17.54
CA ASP A 55 -23.70 -24.34 17.07
C ASP A 55 -22.84 -24.26 15.79
N GLY A 56 -21.58 -24.72 15.89
CA GLY A 56 -20.55 -24.70 14.84
C GLY A 56 -19.86 -23.35 14.60
N SER A 57 -20.09 -22.36 15.46
CA SER A 57 -19.76 -20.95 15.19
C SER A 57 -19.80 -20.06 16.44
N TYR A 58 -19.34 -18.82 16.32
CA TYR A 58 -19.60 -17.76 17.29
C TYR A 58 -20.09 -16.48 16.62
N SER A 59 -20.55 -15.54 17.42
CA SER A 59 -20.95 -14.19 17.00
C SER A 59 -20.44 -13.16 18.00
N CYS A 60 -19.86 -12.08 17.47
CA CYS A 60 -19.35 -10.93 18.18
C CYS A 60 -20.29 -9.74 18.00
N SER A 61 -20.73 -9.16 19.12
CA SER A 61 -21.42 -7.87 19.16
C SER A 61 -20.50 -6.80 19.71
N CYS A 62 -20.44 -5.64 19.07
CA CYS A 62 -19.56 -4.54 19.47
C CYS A 62 -20.30 -3.50 20.29
N ASP A 63 -19.61 -2.94 21.29
CA ASP A 63 -20.09 -1.79 22.05
C ASP A 63 -20.21 -0.52 21.17
N PRO A 64 -20.96 0.51 21.59
CA PRO A 64 -20.98 1.80 20.90
C PRO A 64 -19.58 2.39 20.69
N GLY A 65 -19.37 3.00 19.52
CA GLY A 65 -18.06 3.45 19.06
C GLY A 65 -17.16 2.36 18.46
N PHE A 66 -17.61 1.10 18.43
CA PHE A 66 -16.89 -0.02 17.82
C PHE A 66 -17.75 -0.74 16.79
N THR A 67 -17.10 -1.35 15.79
CA THR A 67 -17.78 -2.08 14.72
C THR A 67 -16.99 -3.28 14.24
N ASN A 68 -17.72 -4.26 13.72
CA ASN A 68 -17.19 -5.35 12.91
C ASN A 68 -17.74 -5.28 11.47
N PHE A 69 -18.23 -4.11 11.06
CA PHE A 69 -18.78 -3.81 9.73
C PHE A 69 -19.89 -4.77 9.28
N GLY A 70 -20.62 -5.34 10.24
CA GLY A 70 -21.69 -6.33 9.99
C GLY A 70 -21.19 -7.76 9.80
N PHE A 71 -19.91 -8.05 10.06
CA PHE A 71 -19.32 -9.39 10.03
C PHE A 71 -19.17 -9.93 11.44
N SER A 72 -20.19 -10.63 11.93
CA SER A 72 -20.27 -11.09 13.32
C SER A 72 -19.12 -12.01 13.78
N GLN A 73 -18.37 -12.64 12.89
CA GLN A 73 -17.22 -13.48 13.25
C GLN A 73 -15.87 -12.72 13.31
N THR A 74 -15.88 -11.41 13.06
CA THR A 74 -14.68 -10.57 13.10
C THR A 74 -14.59 -9.77 14.40
N LYS A 75 -13.36 -9.40 14.76
CA LYS A 75 -13.08 -8.57 15.93
C LYS A 75 -13.70 -7.19 15.76
N CYS A 76 -14.16 -6.64 16.87
CA CYS A 76 -14.57 -5.25 16.98
C CYS A 76 -13.35 -4.34 16.86
N GLN A 77 -13.50 -3.28 16.09
CA GLN A 77 -12.49 -2.24 15.90
C GLN A 77 -13.12 -0.88 16.17
N GLU A 78 -12.32 0.07 16.65
CA GLU A 78 -12.76 1.43 16.88
C GLU A 78 -13.27 2.06 15.57
N LEU A 79 -14.43 2.69 15.63
CA LEU A 79 -15.05 3.39 14.51
C LEU A 79 -14.59 4.85 14.50
N ASN A 80 -13.86 5.25 13.47
CA ASN A 80 -13.47 6.64 13.26
C ASN A 80 -14.12 7.21 11.98
N CYS A 81 -15.09 8.11 12.16
CA CYS A 81 -15.79 8.78 11.05
C CYS A 81 -15.32 10.23 10.81
N ASP A 82 -14.35 10.71 11.58
CA ASP A 82 -13.85 12.10 11.53
C ASP A 82 -13.15 12.47 10.23
N PRO A 83 -12.38 11.56 9.55
CA PRO A 83 -11.80 11.86 8.24
C PRO A 83 -12.84 12.26 7.18
N PHE A 84 -14.12 11.89 7.36
CA PHE A 84 -15.20 12.25 6.45
C PHE A 84 -16.01 13.47 6.91
N GLN A 85 -15.59 14.14 7.99
CA GLN A 85 -16.22 15.38 8.46
C GLN A 85 -15.89 16.53 7.50
N GLN A 86 -16.92 17.13 6.91
CA GLN A 86 -16.75 18.39 6.19
C GLN A 86 -16.57 19.53 7.20
N SER A 87 -15.33 19.80 7.62
CA SER A 87 -15.01 21.02 8.35
C SER A 87 -15.07 22.21 7.38
N SER A 88 -15.82 23.25 7.74
CA SER A 88 -16.10 24.45 6.94
C SER A 88 -14.90 25.38 6.67
N SER A 89 -13.64 24.93 6.82
CA SER A 89 -12.46 25.81 6.69
C SER A 89 -11.17 25.21 6.13
N ALA A 90 -11.13 23.96 5.64
CA ALA A 90 -9.93 23.40 4.99
C ALA A 90 -10.29 22.82 3.62
N GLN A 91 -9.83 23.50 2.56
CA GLN A 91 -9.75 23.08 1.16
C GLN A 91 -10.71 21.97 0.74
N THR A 92 -11.94 22.37 0.42
CA THR A 92 -12.96 21.50 -0.13
C THR A 92 -12.50 20.94 -1.48
N LEU A 93 -12.12 19.66 -1.51
CA LEU A 93 -11.81 18.94 -2.74
C LEU A 93 -13.06 18.93 -3.64
N LYS A 94 -13.04 19.71 -4.72
CA LYS A 94 -14.21 19.85 -5.62
C LYS A 94 -14.59 18.48 -6.18
N GLY A 95 -15.89 18.18 -6.19
CA GLY A 95 -16.43 16.88 -6.62
C GLY A 95 -16.59 15.86 -5.49
N PHE A 96 -15.83 15.98 -4.39
CA PHE A 96 -15.86 14.98 -3.31
C PHE A 96 -16.92 15.24 -2.23
N ASN A 97 -17.54 16.42 -2.19
CA ASN A 97 -18.50 16.78 -1.13
C ASN A 97 -19.65 15.78 -0.98
N SER A 98 -20.29 15.43 -2.09
CA SER A 98 -21.40 14.46 -2.07
C SER A 98 -20.92 13.09 -1.59
N PHE A 99 -19.75 12.65 -2.08
CA PHE A 99 -19.16 11.38 -1.72
C PHE A 99 -18.76 11.31 -0.23
N LEU A 100 -18.05 12.32 0.28
CA LEU A 100 -17.63 12.39 1.68
C LEU A 100 -18.82 12.43 2.65
N SER A 101 -19.89 13.16 2.28
CA SER A 101 -21.13 13.16 3.04
C SER A 101 -21.79 11.77 3.09
N GLN A 102 -21.80 11.05 1.96
CA GLN A 102 -22.27 9.67 1.90
C GLN A 102 -21.41 8.72 2.74
N MET A 103 -20.07 8.86 2.68
CA MET A 103 -19.13 8.08 3.48
C MET A 103 -19.37 8.29 4.98
N ARG A 104 -19.48 9.55 5.43
CA ARG A 104 -19.78 9.86 6.84
C ARG A 104 -21.12 9.29 7.28
N THR A 105 -22.15 9.47 6.46
CA THR A 105 -23.50 8.94 6.75
C THR A 105 -23.49 7.42 6.85
N ASN A 106 -22.72 6.73 6.00
CA ASN A 106 -22.59 5.28 6.06
C ASN A 106 -21.77 4.82 7.27
N CYS A 107 -20.65 5.49 7.56
CA CYS A 107 -19.80 5.22 8.72
C CYS A 107 -20.60 5.29 10.03
N LEU A 108 -21.38 6.37 10.24
CA LEU A 108 -22.19 6.56 11.43
C LEU A 108 -23.30 5.51 11.63
N LYS A 109 -23.65 4.71 10.61
CA LYS A 109 -24.57 3.58 10.78
C LYS A 109 -23.97 2.45 11.61
N PHE A 110 -22.65 2.40 11.74
CA PHE A 110 -21.93 1.36 12.46
C PHE A 110 -21.61 1.70 13.91
N ASP A 111 -21.93 2.90 14.38
CA ASP A 111 -21.62 3.40 15.74
C ASP A 111 -22.38 2.66 16.86
N GLY A 112 -23.17 1.63 16.55
CA GLY A 112 -23.85 0.79 17.55
C GLY A 112 -24.97 1.49 18.33
N SER A 113 -25.14 2.81 18.19
CA SER A 113 -26.26 3.59 18.75
C SER A 113 -27.64 3.17 18.20
N ARG A 114 -27.67 2.36 17.14
CA ARG A 114 -28.82 1.54 16.73
C ARG A 114 -28.40 0.07 16.82
N GLY A 115 -28.93 -0.64 17.83
CA GLY A 115 -28.47 -1.97 18.26
C GLY A 115 -28.55 -3.11 17.21
N PRO A 116 -28.07 -4.32 17.57
CA PRO A 116 -27.87 -5.43 16.64
C PRO A 116 -29.16 -5.97 16.02
N GLN A 117 -29.06 -6.45 14.77
CA GLN A 117 -30.09 -7.27 14.11
C GLN A 117 -30.17 -8.63 14.81
N GLY A 118 -31.36 -9.01 15.29
CA GLY A 118 -31.60 -10.33 15.91
C GLY A 118 -31.44 -11.49 14.92
N CYS A 119 -31.10 -12.67 15.45
CA CYS A 119 -30.98 -13.94 14.74
C CYS A 119 -32.31 -14.35 14.05
N ALA A 120 -32.23 -15.04 12.91
CA ALA A 120 -33.42 -15.61 12.27
C ALA A 120 -33.81 -16.95 12.92
N GLY A 121 -35.04 -17.09 13.44
CA GLY A 121 -35.55 -18.36 13.98
C GLY A 121 -36.87 -18.23 14.78
N PRO A 122 -37.61 -19.33 14.97
CA PRO A 122 -38.98 -19.32 15.49
C PRO A 122 -39.14 -18.99 16.99
N GLN A 123 -38.05 -18.77 17.76
CA GLN A 123 -38.12 -18.38 19.17
C GLN A 123 -37.59 -16.96 19.49
N GLY A 124 -37.04 -16.21 18.53
CA GLY A 124 -36.46 -14.87 18.76
C GLY A 124 -35.28 -14.84 19.77
N CYS A 125 -34.54 -13.75 19.99
CA CYS A 125 -34.73 -12.32 19.65
C CYS A 125 -35.84 -11.61 20.44
N ALA A 126 -35.92 -11.85 21.74
CA ALA A 126 -36.97 -11.28 22.59
C ALA A 126 -36.79 -9.78 22.84
N GLY A 127 -37.29 -8.98 21.90
CA GLY A 127 -37.55 -7.54 21.96
C GLY A 127 -38.16 -7.08 20.63
N PRO A 128 -39.13 -6.14 20.61
CA PRO A 128 -39.69 -5.66 19.34
C PRO A 128 -38.57 -5.07 18.50
N GLN A 129 -38.42 -5.61 17.29
CA GLN A 129 -37.47 -5.17 16.28
C GLN A 129 -37.58 -3.65 16.11
N GLY A 130 -36.50 -2.91 16.38
CA GLY A 130 -36.42 -1.51 15.98
C GLY A 130 -36.56 -1.40 14.45
N PRO A 131 -37.16 -0.34 13.91
CA PRO A 131 -37.29 -0.18 12.46
C PRO A 131 -35.92 -0.39 11.81
N GLN A 132 -35.86 -1.33 10.86
CA GLN A 132 -34.64 -1.61 10.11
C GLN A 132 -34.14 -0.29 9.53
N GLY A 133 -33.00 0.20 10.04
CA GLY A 133 -32.34 1.36 9.46
C GLY A 133 -32.16 1.08 7.97
N SER A 134 -32.49 2.05 7.11
CA SER A 134 -32.33 1.90 5.67
C SER A 134 -30.94 1.35 5.37
N LYS A 135 -30.89 0.20 4.66
CA LYS A 135 -29.64 -0.46 4.25
C LYS A 135 -28.72 0.65 3.72
N GLY A 136 -27.55 0.81 4.35
CA GLY A 136 -26.52 1.72 3.87
C GLY A 136 -26.23 1.50 2.40
N PRO A 137 -25.67 2.51 1.71
CA PRO A 137 -25.09 2.25 0.41
C PRO A 137 -24.17 1.03 0.50
N ASN A 138 -24.35 0.06 -0.40
CA ASN A 138 -23.48 -1.11 -0.46
C ASN A 138 -22.02 -0.63 -0.56
N ALA A 139 -21.08 -1.24 0.18
CA ALA A 139 -19.66 -0.90 0.10
C ALA A 139 -19.14 -0.90 -1.35
N LYS A 140 -19.66 -1.80 -2.19
CA LYS A 140 -19.40 -1.79 -3.64
C LYS A 140 -19.81 -0.49 -4.33
N MET A 141 -20.98 0.06 -3.99
CA MET A 141 -21.46 1.35 -4.50
C MET A 141 -20.63 2.52 -3.97
N LEU A 142 -20.14 2.45 -2.72
CA LEU A 142 -19.19 3.45 -2.22
C LEU A 142 -17.87 3.41 -2.99
N LEU A 143 -17.39 2.21 -3.36
CA LEU A 143 -16.20 2.06 -4.20
C LEU A 143 -16.43 2.69 -5.58
N THR A 144 -17.56 2.41 -6.23
CA THR A 144 -17.95 3.03 -7.51
C THR A 144 -18.02 4.56 -7.39
N ASN A 145 -18.59 5.08 -6.30
CA ASN A 145 -18.71 6.52 -6.06
C ASN A 145 -17.35 7.18 -5.79
N LEU A 146 -16.43 6.50 -5.10
CA LEU A 146 -15.07 6.97 -4.87
C LEU A 146 -14.32 7.11 -6.19
N VAL A 147 -14.34 6.07 -7.01
CA VAL A 147 -13.68 6.09 -8.33
C VAL A 147 -14.33 7.16 -9.20
N GLY A 148 -15.66 7.25 -9.23
CA GLY A 148 -16.37 8.31 -9.96
C GLY A 148 -16.01 9.73 -9.51
N ALA A 149 -16.00 9.99 -8.20
CA ALA A 149 -15.61 11.30 -7.67
C ALA A 149 -14.16 11.65 -7.98
N THR A 150 -13.26 10.65 -7.93
CA THR A 150 -11.86 10.81 -8.32
C THR A 150 -11.74 11.11 -9.82
N ASP A 151 -12.49 10.39 -10.66
CA ASP A 151 -12.50 10.59 -12.11
C ASP A 151 -12.97 11.99 -12.50
N ASP A 152 -14.08 12.42 -11.91
CA ASP A 152 -14.66 13.75 -12.13
C ASP A 152 -13.70 14.85 -11.66
N HIS A 153 -13.01 14.63 -10.54
CA HIS A 153 -11.99 15.56 -10.04
C HIS A 153 -10.81 15.64 -11.02
N LEU A 154 -10.25 14.51 -11.46
CA LEU A 154 -9.14 14.48 -12.42
C LEU A 154 -9.51 15.03 -13.80
N MET A 155 -10.78 14.87 -14.22
CA MET A 155 -11.27 15.41 -15.50
C MET A 155 -11.35 16.94 -15.45
N ASN A 156 -11.89 17.49 -14.36
CA ASN A 156 -12.10 18.93 -14.19
C ASN A 156 -10.89 19.66 -13.60
N CYS A 157 -9.82 18.92 -13.28
CA CYS A 157 -8.57 19.51 -12.85
C CYS A 157 -7.79 20.10 -14.02
N ASP A 158 -7.82 21.41 -14.10
CA ASP A 158 -6.89 22.22 -14.89
C ASP A 158 -5.66 22.60 -14.04
N SER A 159 -4.78 23.48 -14.54
CA SER A 159 -3.56 23.99 -13.87
C SER A 159 -3.71 24.42 -12.40
N ALA A 160 -4.93 24.76 -11.94
CA ALA A 160 -5.23 25.13 -10.56
C ALA A 160 -5.11 23.98 -9.55
N CYS A 161 -5.32 22.73 -9.97
CA CYS A 161 -5.21 21.53 -9.12
C CYS A 161 -3.76 21.03 -8.93
N GLY A 162 -2.78 21.65 -9.61
CA GLY A 162 -1.38 21.24 -9.52
C GLY A 162 -0.68 21.71 -8.24
N ASN A 163 -1.38 22.40 -7.34
CA ASN A 163 -0.80 22.76 -6.05
C ASN A 163 -0.65 21.50 -5.17
N SER A 164 0.52 21.36 -4.56
CA SER A 164 0.90 20.17 -3.78
C SER A 164 -0.05 19.90 -2.59
N SER A 165 -0.65 20.94 -2.03
CA SER A 165 -1.64 20.85 -0.95
C SER A 165 -2.91 20.11 -1.38
N GLU A 166 -3.50 20.48 -2.53
CA GLU A 166 -4.73 19.87 -3.03
C GLU A 166 -4.51 18.41 -3.46
N ILE A 167 -3.36 18.11 -4.07
CA ILE A 167 -2.93 16.75 -4.37
C ILE A 167 -2.81 15.94 -3.08
N THR A 168 -2.16 16.49 -2.06
CA THR A 168 -2.02 15.81 -0.76
C THR A 168 -3.39 15.50 -0.15
N VAL A 169 -4.34 16.44 -0.24
CA VAL A 169 -5.73 16.21 0.21
C VAL A 169 -6.42 15.13 -0.61
N LEU A 170 -6.26 15.11 -1.94
CA LEU A 170 -6.82 14.07 -2.82
C LEU A 170 -6.29 12.68 -2.45
N LEU A 171 -4.97 12.52 -2.38
CA LEU A 171 -4.32 11.24 -2.10
C LEU A 171 -4.74 10.68 -0.74
N LYS A 172 -4.74 11.52 0.30
CA LYS A 172 -5.27 11.17 1.63
C LYS A 172 -6.72 10.75 1.58
N THR A 173 -7.55 11.54 0.89
CA THR A 173 -8.98 11.29 0.81
C THR A 173 -9.26 9.94 0.17
N VAL A 174 -8.56 9.61 -0.92
CA VAL A 174 -8.68 8.31 -1.58
C VAL A 174 -8.19 7.19 -0.67
N GLU A 175 -7.01 7.32 -0.06
CA GLU A 175 -6.43 6.29 0.83
C GLU A 175 -7.37 5.95 2.01
N TYR A 176 -7.83 6.96 2.75
CA TYR A 176 -8.76 6.75 3.87
C TYR A 176 -10.09 6.15 3.41
N SER A 177 -10.59 6.59 2.25
CA SER A 177 -11.86 6.10 1.71
C SER A 177 -11.77 4.64 1.25
N VAL A 178 -10.71 4.27 0.51
CA VAL A 178 -10.49 2.88 0.09
C VAL A 178 -10.36 1.97 1.29
N THR A 179 -9.57 2.38 2.29
CA THR A 179 -9.40 1.63 3.54
C THR A 179 -10.75 1.38 4.22
N GLU A 180 -11.56 2.42 4.40
CA GLU A 180 -12.87 2.29 5.03
C GLU A 180 -13.83 1.40 4.24
N ILE A 181 -13.86 1.57 2.92
CA ILE A 181 -14.71 0.76 2.02
C ILE A 181 -14.27 -0.70 2.04
N ALA A 182 -12.96 -0.96 1.97
CA ALA A 182 -12.40 -2.31 1.92
C ALA A 182 -12.80 -3.16 3.13
N ARG A 183 -12.85 -2.54 4.32
CA ARG A 183 -13.33 -3.19 5.55
C ARG A 183 -14.79 -3.65 5.49
N GLN A 184 -15.58 -3.11 4.56
CA GLN A 184 -17.00 -3.40 4.39
C GLN A 184 -17.31 -4.29 3.17
N LEU A 185 -16.35 -4.53 2.27
CA LEU A 185 -16.55 -5.35 1.08
C LEU A 185 -16.79 -6.83 1.43
N LYS A 186 -17.66 -7.46 0.66
CA LYS A 186 -18.08 -8.86 0.82
C LYS A 186 -17.45 -9.81 -0.18
N GLU A 187 -17.25 -9.34 -1.42
CA GLU A 187 -16.61 -10.13 -2.47
C GLU A 187 -15.10 -10.14 -2.26
N ASN A 188 -14.44 -11.23 -2.65
CA ASN A 188 -13.00 -11.39 -2.48
C ASN A 188 -12.18 -10.48 -3.40
N VAL A 189 -12.72 -10.12 -4.57
CA VAL A 189 -12.07 -9.25 -5.55
C VAL A 189 -13.08 -8.23 -6.03
N ASN A 190 -12.75 -6.95 -5.88
CA ASN A 190 -13.62 -5.83 -6.24
C ASN A 190 -12.83 -4.90 -7.15
N ARG A 191 -13.23 -4.83 -8.42
CA ARG A 191 -12.63 -3.93 -9.40
C ARG A 191 -13.62 -2.84 -9.80
N GLU A 192 -13.14 -1.61 -9.93
CA GLU A 192 -13.86 -0.47 -10.49
C GLU A 192 -12.92 0.30 -11.41
N GLU A 193 -13.42 0.76 -12.55
CA GLU A 193 -12.62 1.46 -13.56
C GLU A 193 -13.44 2.56 -14.22
N LYS A 194 -12.78 3.70 -14.45
CA LYS A 194 -13.26 4.87 -15.18
C LYS A 194 -12.13 5.37 -16.10
N ASN A 195 -12.37 6.48 -16.80
CA ASN A 195 -11.45 6.97 -17.84
C ASN A 195 -10.10 7.45 -17.28
N HIS A 196 -10.10 7.96 -16.06
CA HIS A 196 -8.98 8.64 -15.41
C HIS A 196 -8.56 7.98 -14.09
N SER A 197 -9.31 6.99 -13.61
CA SER A 197 -9.06 6.32 -12.34
C SER A 197 -9.51 4.86 -12.37
N GLU A 198 -8.80 4.01 -11.64
CA GLU A 198 -9.15 2.60 -11.47
C GLU A 198 -8.70 2.10 -10.10
N VAL A 199 -9.36 1.06 -9.60
CA VAL A 199 -8.98 0.41 -8.35
C VAL A 199 -9.30 -1.07 -8.39
N GLU A 200 -8.39 -1.86 -7.84
CA GLU A 200 -8.65 -3.24 -7.46
C GLU A 200 -8.45 -3.39 -5.95
N VAL A 201 -9.44 -3.98 -5.27
CA VAL A 201 -9.39 -4.31 -3.85
C VAL A 201 -9.60 -5.81 -3.69
N VAL A 202 -8.59 -6.48 -3.14
CA VAL A 202 -8.66 -7.89 -2.78
C VAL A 202 -8.90 -8.00 -1.28
N VAL A 203 -9.92 -8.75 -0.88
CA VAL A 203 -10.32 -8.96 0.51
C VAL A 203 -10.35 -10.46 0.78
N ARG A 204 -9.87 -10.86 1.96
CA ARG A 204 -10.08 -12.22 2.49
C ARG A 204 -10.61 -12.15 3.90
N ARG A 205 -11.65 -12.94 4.16
CA ARG A 205 -12.25 -13.11 5.48
C ARG A 205 -12.20 -14.58 5.84
N GLU A 206 -11.38 -14.90 6.83
CA GLU A 206 -11.13 -16.28 7.25
C GLU A 206 -11.12 -16.32 8.78
N ARG A 207 -11.36 -17.51 9.36
CA ARG A 207 -11.27 -17.68 10.83
C ARG A 207 -9.82 -17.59 11.33
N THR A 208 -8.87 -17.92 10.46
CA THR A 208 -7.43 -17.87 10.70
C THR A 208 -6.77 -16.89 9.73
N PRO A 209 -5.66 -16.25 10.12
CA PRO A 209 -4.92 -15.37 9.22
C PRO A 209 -4.53 -16.09 7.92
N PRO A 210 -4.91 -15.58 6.72
CA PRO A 210 -4.46 -16.17 5.46
C PRO A 210 -2.93 -16.04 5.33
N GLN A 211 -2.34 -16.94 4.55
CA GLN A 211 -0.89 -17.03 4.34
C GLN A 211 -0.52 -17.06 2.86
N GLY A 212 0.73 -16.71 2.58
CA GLY A 212 1.33 -16.84 1.25
C GLY A 212 1.24 -15.57 0.38
N ALA A 213 1.59 -15.74 -0.90
CA ALA A 213 1.75 -14.62 -1.83
C ALA A 213 0.39 -13.96 -2.17
N LEU A 214 0.43 -12.64 -2.27
CA LEU A 214 -0.67 -11.80 -2.74
C LEU A 214 -0.19 -10.94 -3.90
N ARG A 215 -0.98 -10.93 -4.96
CA ARG A 215 -0.77 -10.07 -6.13
C ARG A 215 -2.04 -9.30 -6.42
N VAL A 216 -1.90 -8.00 -6.66
CA VAL A 216 -2.98 -7.10 -7.12
C VAL A 216 -2.48 -6.39 -8.36
N THR A 217 -3.25 -6.39 -9.45
CA THR A 217 -2.80 -5.87 -10.75
C THR A 217 -3.81 -4.91 -11.35
N ASN A 218 -3.31 -3.87 -11.99
CA ASN A 218 -4.11 -2.99 -12.85
C ASN A 218 -3.46 -2.86 -14.24
N GLU A 219 -3.86 -1.89 -15.05
CA GLU A 219 -3.39 -1.74 -16.44
C GLU A 219 -1.88 -1.43 -16.54
N ASN A 220 -1.33 -0.64 -15.62
CA ASN A 220 0.05 -0.12 -15.71
C ASN A 220 0.91 -0.41 -14.49
N SER A 221 0.42 -1.18 -13.53
CA SER A 221 1.09 -1.45 -12.27
C SER A 221 0.64 -2.76 -11.63
N GLN A 222 1.54 -3.33 -10.84
CA GLN A 222 1.32 -4.56 -10.09
C GLN A 222 1.91 -4.42 -8.69
N LEU A 223 1.13 -4.79 -7.68
CA LEU A 223 1.57 -4.94 -6.30
C LEU A 223 1.81 -6.43 -6.02
N ASP A 224 3.01 -6.77 -5.55
CA ASP A 224 3.37 -8.07 -5.01
C ASP A 224 3.73 -7.94 -3.53
N THR A 225 3.06 -8.73 -2.70
CA THR A 225 3.28 -8.79 -1.25
C THR A 225 2.88 -10.16 -0.70
N THR A 226 2.75 -10.28 0.61
CA THR A 226 2.32 -11.50 1.30
C THR A 226 1.18 -11.21 2.27
N TRP A 227 0.30 -12.17 2.51
CA TRP A 227 -0.80 -12.01 3.47
C TRP A 227 -0.28 -11.71 4.87
N GLU A 228 0.90 -12.21 5.24
CA GLU A 228 1.56 -11.93 6.51
C GLU A 228 1.89 -10.43 6.65
N THR A 229 2.38 -9.78 5.59
CA THR A 229 2.61 -8.32 5.56
C THR A 229 1.29 -7.54 5.63
N VAL A 230 0.27 -8.01 4.90
CA VAL A 230 -1.05 -7.39 4.79
C VAL A 230 -1.81 -7.40 6.11
N ILE A 231 -1.67 -8.47 6.88
CA ILE A 231 -2.34 -8.66 8.17
C ILE A 231 -1.56 -7.98 9.28
N GLY A 232 -0.24 -8.15 9.31
CA GLY A 232 0.59 -7.73 10.44
C GLY A 232 0.43 -8.66 11.64
N GLU A 233 0.52 -8.12 12.85
CA GLU A 233 0.55 -8.91 14.09
C GLU A 233 -0.85 -9.24 14.63
N ASP A 234 -1.82 -8.32 14.46
CA ASP A 234 -3.18 -8.49 14.96
C ASP A 234 -4.17 -8.71 13.82
N TYR A 235 -4.68 -9.95 13.71
CA TYR A 235 -5.67 -10.31 12.70
C TYR A 235 -7.10 -10.06 13.20
N PRO A 236 -7.86 -9.13 12.59
CA PRO A 236 -9.23 -8.84 13.00
C PRO A 236 -10.28 -9.81 12.44
N GLY A 237 -9.88 -10.87 11.72
CA GLY A 237 -10.80 -11.76 10.99
C GLY A 237 -10.98 -11.39 9.52
N TYR A 238 -10.23 -10.41 9.03
CA TYR A 238 -10.14 -10.07 7.62
C TYR A 238 -8.78 -9.45 7.29
N GLY A 239 -8.40 -9.49 6.03
CA GLY A 239 -7.29 -8.73 5.48
C GLY A 239 -7.65 -8.20 4.10
N PHE A 240 -7.08 -7.05 3.72
CA PHE A 240 -7.26 -6.51 2.38
C PHE A 240 -5.99 -5.87 1.84
N ALA A 241 -5.87 -5.84 0.52
CA ALA A 241 -4.91 -5.01 -0.19
C ALA A 241 -5.62 -4.31 -1.34
N SER A 242 -5.28 -3.05 -1.57
CA SER A 242 -5.79 -2.26 -2.68
C SER A 242 -4.66 -1.64 -3.49
N LEU A 243 -4.89 -1.56 -4.80
CA LEU A 243 -4.06 -0.83 -5.74
C LEU A 243 -4.96 0.16 -6.50
N PHE A 244 -4.90 1.43 -6.12
CA PHE A 244 -5.62 2.52 -6.77
C PHE A 244 -4.68 3.19 -7.77
N SER A 245 -5.10 3.38 -9.02
CA SER A 245 -4.28 4.01 -10.07
C SER A 245 -4.97 5.27 -10.61
N TYR A 246 -4.18 6.33 -10.73
CA TYR A 246 -4.60 7.60 -11.31
C TYR A 246 -4.04 7.67 -12.73
N LYS A 247 -4.91 7.58 -13.74
CA LYS A 247 -4.50 7.49 -15.15
C LYS A 247 -4.07 8.84 -15.77
N ARG A 248 -4.26 9.98 -15.07
CA ARG A 248 -3.88 11.32 -15.57
C ARG A 248 -3.06 12.17 -14.60
N LEU A 249 -2.90 11.73 -13.36
CA LEU A 249 -2.28 12.54 -12.31
C LEU A 249 -0.81 12.86 -12.63
N GLU A 250 -0.15 12.01 -13.40
CA GLU A 250 1.23 12.23 -13.86
C GLU A 250 1.41 13.52 -14.67
N ASN A 251 0.35 14.01 -15.33
CA ASN A 251 0.40 15.25 -16.12
C ASN A 251 0.17 16.50 -15.25
N LEU A 252 -0.47 16.35 -14.09
CA LEU A 252 -0.84 17.45 -13.18
C LEU A 252 0.28 17.77 -12.19
N ILE A 253 1.04 16.75 -11.77
CA ILE A 253 2.16 16.86 -10.83
C ILE A 253 3.49 16.99 -11.58
N ASN A 254 3.47 16.96 -12.91
CA ASN A 254 4.69 17.00 -13.71
C ASN A 254 5.35 18.38 -13.62
N SER A 255 6.46 18.47 -12.87
CA SER A 255 7.38 19.60 -12.99
C SER A 255 8.38 19.32 -14.10
N SER A 256 8.79 20.37 -14.82
CA SER A 256 9.88 20.27 -15.82
C SER A 256 11.19 19.74 -15.23
N GLU A 257 11.37 19.82 -13.90
CA GLU A 257 12.55 19.32 -13.19
C GLU A 257 12.43 17.86 -12.76
N GLN A 258 11.23 17.28 -12.68
CA GLN A 258 11.01 15.91 -12.20
C GLN A 258 9.92 15.21 -13.02
N PRO A 259 10.22 14.85 -14.29
CA PRO A 259 9.23 14.21 -15.14
C PRO A 259 8.88 12.81 -14.63
N LEU A 260 7.59 12.56 -14.40
CA LEU A 260 7.09 11.24 -14.03
C LEU A 260 7.18 10.29 -15.22
N GLN A 261 7.57 9.04 -14.95
CA GLN A 261 7.79 7.98 -15.95
C GLN A 261 6.80 6.81 -15.79
N SER A 262 5.86 6.92 -14.85
CA SER A 262 4.78 5.95 -14.63
C SER A 262 3.48 6.66 -14.32
N LYS A 263 2.39 5.89 -14.31
CA LYS A 263 1.17 6.30 -13.59
C LYS A 263 1.44 6.37 -12.09
N VAL A 264 0.64 7.18 -11.41
CA VAL A 264 0.69 7.31 -9.94
C VAL A 264 -0.26 6.28 -9.34
N VAL A 265 0.18 5.58 -8.29
CA VAL A 265 -0.64 4.56 -7.63
C VAL A 265 -0.63 4.70 -6.12
N THR A 266 -1.78 4.54 -5.47
CA THR A 266 -1.89 4.45 -4.01
C THR A 266 -2.07 2.99 -3.60
N VAL A 267 -1.25 2.55 -2.65
CA VAL A 267 -1.31 1.21 -2.08
C VAL A 267 -1.81 1.30 -0.65
N SER A 268 -2.84 0.54 -0.31
CA SER A 268 -3.38 0.44 1.05
C SER A 268 -3.55 -1.03 1.42
N ILE A 269 -3.24 -1.39 2.66
CA ILE A 269 -3.44 -2.73 3.21
C ILE A 269 -4.11 -2.65 4.58
N SER A 270 -4.63 -3.77 5.07
CA SER A 270 -5.30 -3.84 6.38
C SER A 270 -4.38 -3.63 7.58
N ASN A 271 -3.06 -3.78 7.44
CA ASN A 271 -2.11 -3.63 8.53
C ASN A 271 -2.08 -2.16 9.00
N PRO A 272 -2.39 -1.86 10.27
CA PRO A 272 -2.37 -0.49 10.79
C PRO A 272 -0.95 0.10 10.86
N ASN A 273 0.10 -0.74 10.94
CA ASN A 273 1.49 -0.30 10.93
C ASN A 273 2.00 -0.11 9.50
N SER A 274 1.54 0.96 8.84
CA SER A 274 1.84 1.28 7.44
C SER A 274 3.20 1.97 7.23
N THR A 275 3.81 2.53 8.27
CA THR A 275 5.04 3.34 8.18
C THR A 275 6.34 2.55 8.26
N ASN A 276 6.30 1.35 8.87
CA ASN A 276 7.46 0.47 9.04
C ASN A 276 7.03 -0.99 8.81
N LEU A 277 6.91 -1.37 7.55
CA LEU A 277 6.53 -2.74 7.20
C LEU A 277 7.66 -3.71 7.52
N PRO A 278 7.38 -4.85 8.18
CA PRO A 278 8.40 -5.85 8.52
C PRO A 278 9.01 -6.51 7.27
N LYS A 279 8.25 -6.56 6.18
CA LYS A 279 8.72 -6.96 4.85
C LYS A 279 8.27 -5.90 3.84
N PRO A 280 9.15 -5.49 2.92
CA PRO A 280 8.79 -4.48 1.94
C PRO A 280 7.72 -4.99 0.96
N VAL A 281 6.95 -4.06 0.42
CA VAL A 281 6.05 -4.31 -0.71
C VAL A 281 6.80 -4.07 -2.01
N ASN A 282 6.53 -4.88 -3.02
CA ASN A 282 7.11 -4.70 -4.35
C ASN A 282 6.04 -4.18 -5.30
N ILE A 283 6.34 -3.06 -5.96
CA ILE A 283 5.44 -2.42 -6.93
C ILE A 283 6.16 -2.40 -8.28
N THR A 284 5.60 -3.12 -9.25
CA THR A 284 6.05 -3.08 -10.63
C THR A 284 5.28 -1.99 -11.37
N PHE A 285 6.00 -1.09 -12.01
CA PHE A 285 5.45 -0.02 -12.83
C PHE A 285 5.81 -0.23 -14.30
N THR A 286 4.83 -0.09 -15.18
CA THR A 286 5.07 0.05 -16.62
C THR A 286 5.46 1.48 -16.94
N HIS A 287 6.50 1.65 -17.76
CA HIS A 287 6.97 2.95 -18.20
C HIS A 287 5.98 3.59 -19.16
N LEU A 288 5.75 4.91 -19.03
CA LEU A 288 4.95 5.68 -19.99
C LEU A 288 5.58 5.69 -21.39
N GLU A 289 6.92 5.75 -21.43
CA GLU A 289 7.71 5.64 -22.65
C GLU A 289 8.80 4.57 -22.48
N SER A 290 8.96 3.70 -23.47
CA SER A 290 10.07 2.75 -23.46
C SER A 290 11.40 3.49 -23.52
N SER A 291 12.23 3.34 -22.49
CA SER A 291 13.47 4.08 -22.33
C SER A 291 14.43 3.34 -21.40
N ASP A 292 15.71 3.29 -21.76
CA ASP A 292 16.78 2.76 -20.92
C ASP A 292 17.28 3.76 -19.86
N VAL A 293 16.57 4.90 -19.72
CA VAL A 293 16.91 5.93 -18.75
C VAL A 293 16.68 5.39 -17.34
N LYS A 294 17.64 5.67 -16.46
CA LYS A 294 17.57 5.30 -15.05
C LYS A 294 16.33 5.94 -14.41
N THR A 295 15.47 5.12 -13.81
CA THR A 295 14.29 5.56 -13.06
C THR A 295 14.58 5.55 -11.57
N THR A 296 13.89 6.42 -10.83
CA THR A 296 13.94 6.45 -9.36
C THR A 296 12.56 6.18 -8.80
N CYS A 297 12.47 5.21 -7.90
CA CYS A 297 11.27 4.92 -7.13
C CYS A 297 11.03 6.01 -6.11
N VAL A 298 9.85 6.61 -6.13
CA VAL A 298 9.47 7.65 -5.17
C VAL A 298 8.08 7.40 -4.59
N TYR A 299 7.85 8.00 -3.43
CA TYR A 299 6.55 8.08 -2.79
C TYR A 299 6.20 9.53 -2.48
N TRP A 300 4.91 9.81 -2.31
CA TRP A 300 4.41 11.12 -1.95
C TRP A 300 4.57 11.32 -0.44
N SER A 301 5.56 12.13 -0.04
CA SER A 301 5.75 12.55 1.34
C SER A 301 4.82 13.69 1.68
N GLU A 302 4.04 13.53 2.74
CA GLU A 302 3.04 14.51 3.18
C GLU A 302 3.61 15.60 4.11
N GLY A 303 4.93 15.62 4.33
CA GLY A 303 5.58 16.64 5.15
C GLY A 303 5.58 18.00 4.45
N GLY A 304 5.09 19.04 5.12
CA GLY A 304 4.99 20.39 4.55
C GLY A 304 3.81 20.52 3.58
N GLU A 305 4.06 20.95 2.35
CA GLU A 305 3.02 21.09 1.31
C GLU A 305 2.83 19.81 0.46
N GLY A 306 3.65 18.78 0.66
CA GLY A 306 3.66 17.55 -0.13
C GLY A 306 4.74 17.53 -1.21
N ALA A 307 5.52 16.44 -1.30
CA ALA A 307 6.60 16.31 -2.29
C ALA A 307 6.98 14.84 -2.54
N TRP A 308 7.55 14.56 -3.72
CA TRP A 308 8.14 13.26 -4.01
C TRP A 308 9.42 13.03 -3.19
N SER A 309 9.54 11.86 -2.58
CA SER A 309 10.71 11.42 -1.81
C SER A 309 11.09 10.00 -2.21
N SER A 310 12.38 9.69 -2.25
CA SER A 310 12.89 8.34 -2.48
C SER A 310 13.14 7.55 -1.18
N GLN A 311 12.94 8.17 -0.02
CA GLN A 311 13.24 7.53 1.27
C GLN A 311 12.40 6.28 1.52
N GLY A 312 13.05 5.20 1.96
CA GLY A 312 12.38 3.92 2.22
C GLY A 312 11.94 3.16 0.96
N CYS A 313 12.30 3.63 -0.24
CA CYS A 313 12.03 2.96 -1.51
C CYS A 313 13.31 2.75 -2.32
N THR A 314 13.45 1.58 -2.94
CA THR A 314 14.62 1.24 -3.78
C THR A 314 14.17 0.56 -5.07
N SER A 315 14.89 0.79 -6.16
CA SER A 315 14.68 0.04 -7.41
C SER A 315 15.43 -1.29 -7.33
N VAL A 316 14.70 -2.39 -7.41
CA VAL A 316 15.25 -3.76 -7.33
C VAL A 316 15.58 -4.29 -8.72
N MET A 317 14.76 -3.93 -9.70
CA MET A 317 14.94 -4.33 -11.09
C MET A 317 14.40 -3.21 -11.99
N SER A 318 15.10 -2.91 -13.09
CA SER A 318 14.64 -1.97 -14.11
C SER A 318 15.08 -2.45 -15.48
N ASN A 319 14.20 -2.34 -16.46
CA ASN A 319 14.49 -2.52 -17.88
C ASN A 319 13.88 -1.37 -18.69
N SER A 320 13.89 -1.45 -20.03
CA SER A 320 13.38 -0.38 -20.89
C SER A 320 11.88 -0.10 -20.73
N THR A 321 11.11 -1.09 -20.25
CA THR A 321 9.64 -1.06 -20.23
C THR A 321 9.04 -1.03 -18.82
N HIS A 322 9.77 -1.52 -17.81
CA HIS A 322 9.26 -1.68 -16.45
C HIS A 322 10.34 -1.47 -15.40
N THR A 323 9.92 -0.96 -14.24
CA THR A 323 10.74 -0.88 -13.02
C THR A 323 9.99 -1.51 -11.86
N VAL A 324 10.70 -2.28 -11.03
CA VAL A 324 10.22 -2.85 -9.77
C VAL A 324 10.80 -2.08 -8.60
N CYS A 325 9.92 -1.43 -7.85
CA CYS A 325 10.22 -0.70 -6.64
C CYS A 325 9.95 -1.57 -5.41
N SER A 326 10.86 -1.58 -4.45
CA SER A 326 10.68 -2.21 -3.14
C SER A 326 10.67 -1.14 -2.06
N CYS A 327 9.55 -1.04 -1.34
CA CYS A 327 9.29 0.02 -0.36
C CYS A 327 8.92 -0.55 1.01
N THR A 328 9.43 0.07 2.07
CA THR A 328 9.23 -0.37 3.48
C THR A 328 8.07 0.31 4.18
N HIS A 329 7.25 1.08 3.45
CA HIS A 329 6.08 1.77 3.95
C HIS A 329 4.98 1.76 2.89
N LEU A 330 3.78 2.18 3.26
CA LEU A 330 2.66 2.42 2.35
C LEU A 330 2.49 3.90 2.12
N SER A 331 2.12 4.26 0.90
CA SER A 331 1.87 5.63 0.48
C SER A 331 1.26 5.62 -0.94
N THR A 332 1.38 6.75 -1.61
CA THR A 332 1.22 6.90 -3.04
C THR A 332 2.60 6.89 -3.71
N PHE A 333 2.77 6.10 -4.76
CA PHE A 333 4.05 5.81 -5.39
C PHE A 333 4.05 6.17 -6.88
N ALA A 334 5.23 6.47 -7.40
CA ALA A 334 5.48 6.68 -8.82
C ALA A 334 6.96 6.44 -9.18
N LEU A 335 7.25 6.47 -10.47
CA LEU A 335 8.61 6.56 -11.01
C LEU A 335 8.90 7.99 -11.47
N ILE A 336 10.06 8.52 -11.09
CA ILE A 336 10.62 9.72 -11.70
C ILE A 336 11.72 9.31 -12.68
N ARG A 337 11.72 9.92 -13.86
CA ARG A 337 12.80 9.78 -14.84
C ARG A 337 14.03 10.48 -14.27
N GLY A 338 15.12 9.74 -14.11
CA GLY A 338 16.41 10.36 -13.77
C GLY A 338 16.77 11.36 -14.85
N MET A 339 17.21 12.55 -14.45
CA MET A 339 17.88 13.43 -15.41
C MET A 339 19.07 12.65 -15.96
N GLU A 340 19.19 12.56 -17.28
CA GLU A 340 20.49 12.23 -17.86
C GLU A 340 21.47 13.21 -17.23
N GLU A 341 22.45 12.69 -16.50
CA GLU A 341 23.65 13.47 -16.25
C GLU A 341 24.16 13.82 -17.63
N LYS A 342 23.86 15.05 -18.07
CA LYS A 342 24.50 15.65 -19.22
C LYS A 342 25.96 15.59 -18.85
N LYS A 343 26.67 14.55 -19.31
CA LYS A 343 28.12 14.50 -19.22
C LYS A 343 28.54 15.82 -19.84
N GLU A 344 28.98 16.77 -19.02
CA GLU A 344 29.85 17.83 -19.49
C GLU A 344 31.15 17.13 -19.89
N GLY A 345 31.08 16.43 -21.02
CA GLY A 345 32.15 15.69 -21.60
C GLY A 345 33.22 16.70 -21.97
N ASN A 346 34.37 16.54 -21.32
CA ASN A 346 35.66 17.07 -21.73
C ASN A 346 35.83 18.60 -21.82
N GLN A 347 34.81 19.45 -21.79
CA GLN A 347 34.98 20.90 -21.93
C GLN A 347 35.72 21.51 -20.74
N LEU A 348 35.27 21.27 -19.50
CA LEU A 348 35.93 21.80 -18.30
C LEU A 348 37.33 21.19 -18.12
N SER A 349 37.49 19.88 -18.38
CA SER A 349 38.80 19.21 -18.37
C SER A 349 39.74 19.78 -19.44
N PHE A 350 39.24 20.16 -20.62
CA PHE A 350 40.02 20.76 -21.68
C PHE A 350 40.50 22.16 -21.32
N PHE A 351 39.62 23.02 -20.79
CA PHE A 351 40.02 24.36 -20.33
C PHE A 351 41.04 24.30 -19.18
N MET A 352 40.85 23.39 -18.23
CA MET A 352 41.81 23.14 -17.15
C MET A 352 43.17 22.67 -17.69
N THR A 353 43.19 21.73 -18.64
CA THR A 353 44.43 21.19 -19.21
C THR A 353 45.19 22.24 -20.02
N VAL A 354 44.48 23.03 -20.84
CA VAL A 354 45.07 24.14 -21.60
C VAL A 354 45.63 25.20 -20.64
N GLY A 355 44.87 25.57 -19.60
CA GLY A 355 45.31 26.52 -18.59
C GLY A 355 46.58 26.09 -17.87
N ILE A 356 46.66 24.83 -17.44
CA ILE A 356 47.86 24.26 -16.80
C ILE A 356 49.05 24.26 -17.76
N SER A 357 48.84 23.88 -19.03
CA SER A 357 49.91 23.82 -20.04
C SER A 357 50.52 25.21 -20.30
N VAL A 358 49.66 26.23 -20.41
CA VAL A 358 50.10 27.62 -20.61
C VAL A 358 50.85 28.15 -19.38
N ALA A 359 50.35 27.87 -18.17
CA ALA A 359 51.01 28.27 -16.93
C ALA A 359 52.40 27.64 -16.80
N LEU A 360 52.54 26.34 -17.11
CA LEU A 360 53.83 25.65 -17.11
C LEU A 360 54.80 26.25 -18.12
N ALA A 361 54.33 26.62 -19.32
CA ALA A 361 55.16 27.27 -20.32
C ALA A 361 55.71 28.63 -19.82
N PHE A 362 54.89 29.45 -19.17
CA PHE A 362 55.34 30.71 -18.57
C PHE A 362 56.35 30.50 -17.43
N VAL A 363 56.14 29.49 -16.59
CA VAL A 363 57.10 29.14 -15.52
C VAL A 363 58.44 28.74 -16.14
N ILE A 364 58.45 27.87 -17.15
CA ILE A 364 59.67 27.47 -17.84
C ILE A 364 60.37 28.68 -18.48
N LEU A 365 59.62 29.55 -19.17
CA LEU A 365 60.17 30.74 -19.80
C LEU A 365 60.83 31.67 -18.77
N SER A 366 60.17 31.88 -17.63
CA SER A 366 60.71 32.71 -16.54
C SER A 366 61.98 32.12 -15.93
N LEU A 367 62.05 30.79 -15.78
CA LEU A 367 63.25 30.08 -15.32
C LEU A 367 64.41 30.22 -16.32
N VAL A 368 64.14 30.05 -17.62
CA VAL A 368 65.15 30.21 -18.67
C VAL A 368 65.69 31.65 -18.67
N MET A 369 64.82 32.65 -18.59
CA MET A 369 65.22 34.05 -18.51
C MET A 369 66.06 34.34 -17.26
N ALA A 370 65.69 33.78 -16.11
CA ALA A 370 66.47 33.91 -14.89
C ALA A 370 67.88 33.29 -15.01
N GLN A 371 67.99 32.12 -15.66
CA GLN A 371 69.29 31.47 -15.92
C GLN A 371 70.14 32.28 -16.90
N LEU A 372 69.55 32.85 -17.96
CA LEU A 372 70.24 33.74 -18.90
C LEU A 372 70.75 35.01 -18.21
N CYS A 373 69.93 35.65 -17.36
CA CYS A 373 70.34 36.81 -16.58
C CYS A 373 71.50 36.47 -15.61
N ARG A 374 71.46 35.30 -14.96
CA ARG A 374 72.56 34.80 -14.13
C ARG A 374 73.84 34.54 -14.94
N PHE A 375 73.71 34.02 -16.15
CA PHE A 375 74.84 33.79 -17.03
C PHE A 375 75.49 35.10 -17.50
N ILE A 376 74.69 36.08 -17.94
CA ILE A 376 75.18 37.39 -18.40
C ILE A 376 75.84 38.16 -17.25
N SER A 377 75.24 38.16 -16.05
CA SER A 377 75.84 38.80 -14.87
C SER A 377 77.17 38.15 -14.46
N LYS A 378 77.29 36.83 -14.57
CA LYS A 378 78.54 36.09 -14.32
C LYS A 378 79.62 36.40 -15.37
N MET A 379 79.25 36.58 -16.63
CA MET A 379 80.17 37.03 -17.70
C MET A 379 80.64 38.46 -17.48
N ARG A 380 79.74 39.36 -17.05
CA ARG A 380 80.08 40.76 -16.71
C ARG A 380 81.04 40.87 -15.53
N HIS A 381 80.95 39.98 -14.54
CA HIS A 381 81.89 39.93 -13.41
C HIS A 381 83.28 39.37 -13.76
N LYS A 382 83.42 38.59 -14.84
CA LYS A 382 84.71 38.07 -15.30
C LYS A 382 85.51 39.03 -16.18
N GLY A 383 84.91 40.15 -16.63
CA GLY A 383 85.56 41.17 -17.47
C GLY A 383 86.17 42.35 -16.70
N HIS A 384 86.45 42.20 -15.40
CA HIS A 384 87.00 43.27 -14.55
C HIS A 384 88.20 42.84 -13.68
N ASN A 385 88.91 41.77 -14.07
CA ASN A 385 90.24 41.43 -13.54
C ASN A 385 91.27 41.42 -14.65
#